data_AF-A0A2N3BXA8-F1
#
_entry.id   AF-A0A2N3BXA8-F1
#
_cell.length_a   1.000
_cell.length_b   1.000
_cell.length_c   1.000
_cell.angle_alpha   90.00
_cell.angle_beta   90.00
_cell.angle_gamma   90.00
#
_symmetry.space_group_name_H-M   'P 1'
#
loop_
_entity.id
_entity.type
_entity.pdbx_description
1 polymer ?
#
loop_
_entity_poly.entity_id
_entity_poly.type
_entity_poly.pdbx_seq_one_letter_code
_entity_poly.pdbx_strand_id
1 'polypeptide(L)'
;MRANDQAFRTFTHSFSGFEWDEDKRQINLKKHRIDFRSVLRIFDQPLCRRRSDKNGETRFLVVGVFDDAEVSVIYTEREEGICRIISARRARPEERRAYRSLLS
;
A
#
# COMPACT_ATOMS: atom_id res chain seq x y z
N MET A 1 -0.52 7.60 25.95
CA MET A 1 0.49 7.33 24.90
C MET A 1 0.02 6.05 24.19
N ARG A 2 -0.32 5.96 22.90
CA ARG A 2 -0.14 6.79 21.69
C ARG A 2 -1.49 6.87 20.96
N ALA A 3 -1.78 8.00 20.29
CA ALA A 3 -2.94 8.11 19.41
C ALA A 3 -2.85 7.02 18.34
N ASN A 4 -3.92 6.24 18.21
CA ASN A 4 -4.07 5.21 17.20
C ASN A 4 -4.30 5.92 15.85
N ASP A 5 -3.24 6.42 15.23
CA ASP A 5 -3.32 7.20 13.99
C ASP A 5 -3.62 6.27 12.81
N GLN A 6 -4.90 5.93 12.66
CA GLN A 6 -5.45 5.15 11.55
C GLN A 6 -5.98 6.06 10.43
N ALA A 7 -5.75 7.37 10.49
CA ALA A 7 -6.18 8.28 9.44
C ALA A 7 -5.26 8.14 8.21
N PHE A 8 -5.86 8.24 7.02
CA PHE A 8 -5.07 8.40 5.80
C PHE A 8 -4.45 9.79 5.77
N ARG A 9 -3.19 9.85 5.33
CA ARG A 9 -2.43 11.08 5.13
C ARG A 9 -1.67 10.99 3.82
N THR A 10 -1.50 12.13 3.16
CA THR A 10 -0.64 12.23 1.97
C THR A 10 0.82 12.23 2.41
N PHE A 11 1.65 11.47 1.71
CA PHE A 11 3.05 11.27 2.02
C PHE A 11 3.88 11.22 0.73
N THR A 12 4.92 12.03 0.65
CA THR A 12 5.85 12.03 -0.47
C THR A 12 7.14 11.36 -0.02
N HIS A 13 7.45 10.21 -0.59
CA HIS A 13 8.67 9.47 -0.27
C HIS A 13 9.08 8.58 -1.42
N SER A 14 10.37 8.56 -1.67
CA SER A 14 10.98 7.74 -2.70
C SER A 14 11.64 6.54 -2.05
N PHE A 15 11.24 5.35 -2.49
CA PHE A 15 11.88 4.10 -2.07
C PHE A 15 13.13 3.85 -2.91
N SER A 16 14.15 3.26 -2.31
CA SER A 16 15.39 2.87 -3.00
C SER A 16 15.22 1.60 -3.84
N GLY A 17 14.18 0.81 -3.54
CA GLY A 17 13.84 -0.40 -4.27
C GLY A 17 12.56 -1.04 -3.76
N PHE A 18 12.11 -2.08 -4.47
CA PHE A 18 10.92 -2.86 -4.11
C PHE A 18 11.27 -4.34 -4.03
N GLU A 19 10.78 -4.99 -2.98
CA GLU A 19 10.92 -6.43 -2.80
C GLU A 19 9.59 -7.08 -2.43
N TRP A 20 9.52 -8.40 -2.61
CA TRP A 20 8.44 -9.23 -2.11
C TRP A 20 8.91 -10.68 -2.04
N ASP A 21 8.16 -11.48 -1.30
CA ASP A 21 8.27 -12.93 -1.37
C ASP A 21 7.53 -13.44 -2.62
N GLU A 22 8.19 -14.24 -3.46
CA GLU A 22 7.62 -14.66 -4.75
C GLU A 22 6.41 -15.58 -4.57
N ASP A 23 6.41 -16.46 -3.57
CA ASP A 23 5.25 -17.29 -3.26
C ASP A 23 4.05 -16.42 -2.82
N LYS A 24 4.30 -15.37 -2.04
CA LYS A 24 3.27 -14.38 -1.68
C LYS A 24 2.75 -13.64 -2.91
N ARG A 25 3.62 -13.24 -3.84
CA ARG A 25 3.19 -12.60 -5.11
C ARG A 25 2.28 -13.53 -5.91
N GLN A 26 2.66 -14.79 -6.08
CA GLN A 26 1.86 -15.76 -6.84
C GLN A 26 0.51 -16.04 -6.16
N ILE A 27 0.49 -16.22 -4.84
CA ILE A 27 -0.76 -16.36 -4.07
C ILE A 27 -1.65 -15.12 -4.22
N ASN A 28 -1.07 -13.92 -4.12
CA ASN A 28 -1.81 -12.67 -4.27
C ASN A 28 -2.37 -12.52 -5.68
N LEU A 29 -1.56 -12.80 -6.71
CA LEU A 29 -1.98 -12.74 -8.11
C LEU A 29 -3.14 -13.71 -8.38
N LYS A 30 -3.06 -14.95 -7.90
CA LYS A 30 -4.15 -15.93 -8.05
C LYS A 30 -5.43 -15.47 -7.34
N LYS A 31 -5.31 -14.92 -6.13
CA LYS A 31 -6.44 -14.53 -5.28
C LYS A 31 -7.10 -13.22 -5.68
N HIS A 32 -6.30 -12.22 -6.06
CA HIS A 32 -6.73 -10.84 -6.26
C HIS A 32 -6.62 -10.36 -7.70
N ARG A 33 -5.99 -11.15 -8.59
CA ARG A 33 -5.75 -10.81 -9.99
C ARG A 33 -4.95 -9.51 -10.17
N ILE A 34 -4.14 -9.19 -9.16
CA ILE A 34 -3.28 -8.00 -9.12
C ILE A 34 -1.87 -8.46 -8.80
N ASP A 35 -0.95 -8.14 -9.72
CA ASP A 35 0.47 -8.40 -9.58
C ASP A 35 1.15 -7.26 -8.81
N PHE A 36 2.06 -7.59 -7.90
CA PHE A 36 2.87 -6.62 -7.17
C PHE A 36 3.70 -5.73 -8.10
N ARG A 37 4.23 -6.29 -9.19
CA ARG A 37 5.01 -5.54 -10.19
C ARG A 37 4.21 -4.45 -10.86
N SER A 38 2.91 -4.69 -11.07
CA SER A 38 2.04 -3.75 -11.77
C SER A 38 1.63 -2.57 -10.90
N VAL A 39 1.44 -2.80 -9.59
CA VAL A 39 1.03 -1.74 -8.66
C VAL A 39 2.17 -0.83 -8.20
N LEU A 40 3.41 -1.05 -8.66
CA LEU A 40 4.55 -0.19 -8.29
C LEU A 40 4.32 1.27 -8.68
N ARG A 41 3.60 1.52 -9.78
CA ARG A 41 3.29 2.86 -10.28
C ARG A 41 2.52 3.74 -9.30
N ILE A 42 1.84 3.16 -8.30
CA ILE A 42 1.16 3.98 -7.28
C ILE A 42 2.16 4.73 -6.40
N PHE A 43 3.41 4.25 -6.32
CA PHE A 43 4.48 4.83 -5.51
C PHE A 43 5.21 5.99 -6.19
N ASP A 44 4.95 6.21 -7.49
CA ASP A 44 5.49 7.34 -8.26
C ASP A 44 4.70 8.64 -8.04
N GLN A 45 3.62 8.59 -7.26
CA GLN A 45 2.72 9.69 -6.95
C GLN A 45 2.68 9.91 -5.43
N PRO A 46 2.19 11.07 -4.94
CA PRO A 46 1.95 11.28 -3.52
C PRO A 46 1.07 10.16 -2.94
N LEU A 47 1.55 9.52 -1.88
CA LEU A 47 0.92 8.34 -1.31
C LEU A 47 -0.15 8.73 -0.32
N CYS A 48 -1.38 8.28 -0.53
CA CYS A 48 -2.40 8.33 0.50
C CYS A 48 -2.30 7.06 1.35
N ARG A 49 -1.61 7.15 2.49
CA ARG A 49 -1.34 5.99 3.35
C ARG A 49 -1.80 6.19 4.79
N ARG A 50 -2.05 5.07 5.48
CA ARG A 50 -2.22 5.01 6.93
C ARG A 50 -1.39 3.89 7.53
N ARG A 51 -1.11 3.98 8.84
CA ARG A 51 -0.49 2.90 9.59
C ARG A 51 -1.47 1.73 9.76
N SER A 52 -0.96 0.50 9.67
CA SER A 52 -1.73 -0.75 9.70
C SER A 52 -0.90 -1.90 10.30
N ASP A 53 -0.29 -1.65 11.45
CA ASP A 53 0.58 -2.60 12.15
C ASP A 53 -0.07 -3.97 12.34
N LYS A 54 0.74 -5.02 12.19
CA LYS A 54 0.26 -6.40 12.36
C LYS A 54 1.37 -7.27 12.93
N ASN A 55 1.05 -8.05 13.96
CA ASN A 55 1.97 -8.99 14.61
C ASN A 55 3.30 -8.34 15.06
N GLY A 56 3.24 -7.12 15.59
CA GLY A 56 4.44 -6.38 16.02
C GLY A 56 5.27 -5.75 14.89
N GLU A 57 4.92 -5.99 13.62
CA GLU A 57 5.57 -5.36 12.48
C GLU A 57 4.84 -4.07 12.08
N THR A 58 5.60 -2.98 11.92
CA THR A 58 5.05 -1.73 11.38
C THR A 58 4.71 -1.93 9.91
N ARG A 59 3.47 -1.68 9.54
CA ARG A 59 2.99 -1.80 8.16
C ARG A 59 2.17 -0.59 7.78
N PHE A 60 2.10 -0.35 6.48
CA PHE A 60 1.32 0.73 5.91
C PHE A 60 0.32 0.16 4.93
N LEU A 61 -0.85 0.78 4.88
CA LEU A 61 -1.82 0.61 3.82
C LEU A 61 -1.81 1.89 3.01
N VAL A 62 -1.45 1.79 1.72
CA VAL A 62 -1.56 2.87 0.75
C VAL A 62 -2.71 2.59 -0.21
N VAL A 63 -3.45 3.63 -0.57
CA VAL A 63 -4.44 3.60 -1.65
C VAL A 63 -3.93 4.45 -2.80
N GLY A 64 -4.07 3.93 -4.01
CA GLY A 64 -3.76 4.65 -5.25
C GLY A 64 -4.60 4.10 -6.41
N VAL A 65 -4.44 4.71 -7.58
CA VAL A 65 -5.11 4.27 -8.81
C VAL A 65 -4.13 3.49 -9.67
N PHE A 66 -4.57 2.32 -10.12
CA PHE A 66 -3.87 1.49 -11.09
C PHE A 66 -4.90 0.89 -12.04
N ASP A 67 -4.68 1.00 -13.36
CA ASP A 67 -5.57 0.45 -14.39
C ASP A 67 -7.04 0.85 -14.19
N ASP A 68 -7.27 2.16 -14.05
CA ASP A 68 -8.57 2.80 -13.78
C ASP A 68 -9.31 2.30 -12.53
N ALA A 69 -8.62 1.57 -11.65
CA ALA A 69 -9.17 1.04 -10.41
C ALA A 69 -8.40 1.53 -9.18
N GLU A 70 -9.15 1.88 -8.13
CA GLU A 70 -8.57 2.14 -6.82
C GLU A 70 -8.13 0.81 -6.17
N VAL A 71 -6.84 0.73 -5.89
CA VAL A 71 -6.18 -0.42 -5.27
C VAL A 71 -5.59 -0.04 -3.92
N SER A 72 -5.60 -1.00 -3.01
CA SER A 72 -4.93 -0.91 -1.71
C SER A 72 -3.74 -1.85 -1.69
N VAL A 73 -2.58 -1.32 -1.31
CA VAL A 73 -1.34 -2.07 -1.13
C VAL A 73 -0.92 -2.02 0.32
N ILE A 74 -0.64 -3.20 0.88
CA ILE A 74 0.00 -3.36 2.19
C ILE A 74 1.49 -3.55 1.98
N TYR A 75 2.30 -2.75 2.64
CA TYR A 75 3.75 -2.86 2.61
C TYR A 75 4.37 -2.57 3.97
N THR A 76 5.64 -2.90 4.10
CA THR A 76 6.50 -2.45 5.19
C THR A 76 7.76 -1.81 4.62
N GLU A 77 8.37 -0.92 5.38
CA GLU A 77 9.62 -0.26 5.03
C GLU A 77 10.74 -1.02 5.73
N ARG A 78 11.74 -1.45 4.96
CA ARG A 78 12.94 -2.12 5.46
C ARG A 78 14.07 -1.09 5.60
N GLU A 79 15.20 -1.55 6.12
CA GLU A 79 16.44 -0.77 6.14
C GLU A 79 16.81 -0.30 4.72
N GLU A 80 17.61 0.76 4.65
CA GLU A 80 18.08 1.35 3.38
C GLU A 80 16.99 1.87 2.43
N GLY A 81 15.74 2.00 2.89
CA GLY A 81 14.63 2.58 2.11
C GLY A 81 13.94 1.60 1.16
N ILE A 82 14.08 0.29 1.38
CA ILE A 82 13.43 -0.73 0.56
C ILE A 82 11.95 -0.88 0.96
N CYS A 83 11.04 -0.86 -0.02
CA CYS A 83 9.62 -1.13 0.17
C CYS A 83 9.31 -2.62 -0.06
N ARG A 84 8.94 -3.34 1.00
CA ARG A 84 8.51 -4.74 0.89
C ARG A 84 6.99 -4.82 0.75
N ILE A 85 6.53 -5.25 -0.42
CA ILE A 85 5.11 -5.45 -0.70
C ILE A 85 4.64 -6.78 -0.09
N ILE A 86 3.51 -6.72 0.62
CA ILE A 86 2.92 -7.85 1.34
C ILE A 86 1.61 -8.30 0.71
N SER A 87 0.79 -7.35 0.23
CA SER A 87 -0.49 -7.65 -0.42
C SER A 87 -0.93 -6.49 -1.30
N ALA A 88 -1.63 -6.80 -2.40
CA ALA A 88 -2.25 -5.83 -3.28
C ALA A 88 -3.64 -6.33 -3.67
N ARG A 89 -4.66 -5.48 -3.50
CA ARG A 89 -6.05 -5.83 -3.81
C ARG A 89 -6.84 -4.59 -4.24
N ARG A 90 -8.04 -4.79 -4.78
CA ARG A 90 -9.01 -3.69 -4.90
C ARG A 90 -9.24 -3.03 -3.54
N ALA A 91 -9.28 -1.71 -3.54
CA ALA A 91 -9.57 -0.93 -2.35
C ALA A 91 -10.98 -1.24 -1.83
N ARG A 92 -11.15 -1.31 -0.51
CA ARG A 92 -12.47 -1.48 0.10
C ARG A 92 -13.25 -0.16 0.06
N PRO A 93 -14.59 -0.19 0.14
CA PRO A 93 -15.41 1.02 0.09
C PRO A 93 -14.96 2.13 1.06
N GLU A 94 -14.57 1.77 2.29
CA GLU A 94 -14.07 2.72 3.28
C GLU A 94 -12.72 3.33 2.92
N GLU A 95 -11.82 2.55 2.32
CA GLU A 95 -10.50 2.99 1.87
C GLU A 95 -10.63 3.96 0.69
N ARG A 96 -11.53 3.65 -0.25
CA ARG A 96 -11.85 4.53 -1.40
C ARG A 96 -12.43 5.86 -0.95
N ARG A 97 -13.38 5.85 -0.01
CA ARG A 97 -13.95 7.08 0.55
C ARG A 97 -12.86 7.95 1.17
N ALA A 98 -12.03 7.35 2.02
CA ALA A 98 -10.95 8.08 2.67
C ALA A 98 -9.93 8.64 1.65
N TYR A 99 -9.58 7.87 0.62
CA TYR A 99 -8.71 8.30 -0.46
C TYR A 99 -9.29 9.49 -1.23
N ARG A 100 -10.54 9.38 -1.71
CA ARG A 100 -11.20 10.44 -2.48
C ARG A 100 -11.36 11.74 -1.68
N SER A 101 -11.64 11.64 -0.37
CA SER A 101 -11.72 12.82 0.50
C SER A 101 -10.39 13.55 0.69
N LEU A 102 -9.25 12.93 0.38
CA LEU A 102 -7.93 13.58 0.39
C LEU A 102 -7.58 14.22 -0.97
N LEU A 103 -8.33 13.90 -2.02
CA LEU A 103 -8.12 14.43 -3.38
C LEU A 103 -9.10 15.54 -3.75
N SER A 104 -10.17 15.74 -2.96
CA SER A 104 -11.14 16.82 -3.10
C SER A 104 -10.63 18.11 -2.47
#